data_AF-A0A7R9ALC1-F1
#
_entry.id   AF-A0A7R9ALC1-F1
#
_cell.length_a   1.000
_cell.length_b   1.000
_cell.length_c   1.000
_cell.angle_alpha   90.00
_cell.angle_beta   90.00
_cell.angle_gamma   90.00
#
_symmetry.space_group_name_H-M   'P 1'
#
loop_
_entity.id
_entity.type
_entity.pdbx_description
1 polymer ?
#
loop_
_entity_poly.entity_id
_entity_poly.type
_entity_poly.pdbx_seq_one_letter_code
_entity_poly.pdbx_strand_id
1 'polypeptide(L)'
;MGSYYIRHRLEGKSCETQEEPYGVTLDQAQAWKEIVAHEELWLECAQKLTTVIQQIIEFAKMVPGFMKLSQDDQIVLLKAGSFELAVLRMSRYFDLSQNCVLYADTMLPQDAFFTTETAETKLVMCVFEFAKSIAELKLTETELALYSACVLLSADRPGLKGLAEISRLSQAVLRALRLELERNHILPIKGDVTVCDAMLSKIPTLRELSMLHMDALAKFKRSTPHLEFPALHKELFSVDS
;
A
#
# COMPACT_ATOMS: atom_id res chain seq x y z
N MET A 1 -14.23 -9.35 -15.55
CA MET A 1 -13.11 -10.26 -15.20
C MET A 1 -12.12 -9.59 -14.23
N GLY A 2 -12.61 -9.06 -13.09
CA GLY A 2 -11.78 -8.46 -12.03
C GLY A 2 -11.89 -9.20 -10.68
N SER A 3 -12.86 -10.11 -10.53
CA SER A 3 -13.20 -10.76 -9.27
C SER A 3 -12.31 -11.96 -8.89
N TYR A 4 -11.32 -12.34 -9.71
CA TYR A 4 -10.50 -13.53 -9.45
C TYR A 4 -9.55 -13.37 -8.26
N TYR A 5 -9.14 -12.13 -7.92
CA TYR A 5 -8.17 -11.91 -6.85
C TYR A 5 -8.76 -11.93 -5.44
N ILE A 6 -10.04 -11.59 -5.26
CA ILE A 6 -10.70 -11.70 -3.94
C ILE A 6 -11.16 -13.15 -3.68
N ARG A 7 -11.47 -13.91 -4.72
CA ARG A 7 -12.06 -15.26 -4.60
C ARG A 7 -11.08 -16.32 -4.08
N HIS A 8 -9.79 -16.23 -4.38
CA HIS A 8 -8.82 -17.30 -4.10
C HIS A 8 -8.39 -17.47 -2.62
N ARG A 9 -8.89 -16.66 -1.69
CA ARG A 9 -8.58 -16.81 -0.24
C ARG A 9 -9.69 -17.49 0.57
N LEU A 10 -10.85 -17.80 -0.01
CA LEU A 10 -12.00 -18.33 0.74
C LEU A 10 -12.34 -19.81 0.47
N GLU A 11 -11.62 -20.51 -0.40
CA GLU A 11 -11.96 -21.91 -0.71
C GLU A 11 -11.27 -22.89 0.23
N GLY A 12 -11.93 -23.09 1.38
CA GLY A 12 -11.56 -24.08 2.38
C GLY A 12 -12.72 -24.43 3.30
N LYS A 13 -13.94 -24.58 2.77
CA LYS A 13 -15.06 -25.33 3.37
C LYS A 13 -16.21 -25.45 2.37
N SER A 14 -16.55 -26.69 2.03
CA SER A 14 -17.76 -27.02 1.28
C SER A 14 -18.97 -26.80 2.19
N CYS A 15 -19.86 -25.87 1.83
CA CYS A 15 -21.23 -25.80 2.34
C CYS A 15 -22.06 -24.95 1.38
N GLU A 16 -23.10 -25.55 0.80
CA GLU A 16 -24.11 -24.89 -0.02
C GLU A 16 -24.63 -23.64 0.69
N THR A 17 -24.36 -22.46 0.13
CA THR A 17 -25.03 -21.22 0.53
C THR A 17 -25.21 -20.32 -0.69
N GLN A 18 -26.41 -19.75 -0.76
CA GLN A 18 -26.94 -18.92 -1.82
C GLN A 18 -25.99 -17.78 -2.23
N GLU A 19 -25.92 -17.54 -3.54
CA GLU A 19 -25.30 -16.35 -4.11
C GLU A 19 -26.04 -15.09 -3.64
N GLU A 20 -25.53 -14.42 -2.61
CA GLU A 20 -25.80 -12.99 -2.41
C GLU A 20 -24.70 -12.18 -3.12
N PRO A 21 -25.06 -11.23 -4.01
CA PRO A 21 -24.08 -10.40 -4.65
C PRO A 21 -23.59 -9.38 -3.63
N TYR A 22 -22.27 -9.33 -3.39
CA TYR A 22 -21.59 -8.24 -2.69
C TYR A 22 -21.72 -6.94 -3.51
N GLY A 23 -22.93 -6.38 -3.55
CA GLY A 23 -23.22 -5.05 -4.02
C GLY A 23 -23.10 -4.11 -2.84
N VAL A 24 -22.15 -3.17 -2.90
CA VAL A 24 -22.19 -2.00 -2.01
C VAL A 24 -23.48 -1.27 -2.31
N THR A 25 -24.41 -1.22 -1.37
CA THR A 25 -25.47 -0.20 -1.45
C THR A 25 -24.83 1.13 -1.02
N LEU A 26 -25.10 2.21 -1.76
CA LEU A 26 -24.65 3.57 -1.39
C LEU A 26 -24.95 3.87 0.09
N ASP A 27 -26.07 3.34 0.59
CA ASP A 27 -26.51 3.38 1.99
C ASP A 27 -25.46 2.83 2.99
N GLN A 28 -24.68 1.80 2.67
CA GLN A 28 -23.67 1.23 3.56
C GLN A 28 -22.44 2.12 3.72
N ALA A 29 -21.95 2.70 2.62
CA ALA A 29 -20.81 3.62 2.64
C ALA A 29 -21.19 4.94 3.33
N GLN A 30 -22.42 5.40 3.10
CA GLN A 30 -22.96 6.61 3.72
C GLN A 30 -23.22 6.40 5.21
N ALA A 31 -23.74 5.24 5.62
CA ALA A 31 -23.86 4.87 7.02
C ALA A 31 -22.49 4.78 7.71
N TRP A 32 -21.48 4.19 7.08
CA TRP A 32 -20.13 4.16 7.66
C TRP A 32 -19.57 5.56 7.89
N LYS A 33 -19.77 6.48 6.93
CA LYS A 33 -19.33 7.87 7.03
C LYS A 33 -20.10 8.69 8.07
N GLU A 34 -21.39 8.45 8.25
CA GLU A 34 -22.21 9.13 9.27
C GLU A 34 -21.91 8.65 10.69
N ILE A 35 -21.37 7.44 10.84
CA ILE A 35 -21.06 6.83 12.14
C ILE A 35 -19.69 7.26 12.67
N VAL A 36 -18.71 7.47 11.80
CA VAL A 36 -17.31 7.64 12.22
C VAL A 36 -16.95 9.13 12.30
N ALA A 37 -16.66 9.63 13.51
CA ALA A 37 -16.16 10.98 13.68
C ALA A 37 -14.78 11.16 13.01
N HIS A 38 -14.42 12.39 12.62
CA HIS A 38 -13.12 12.68 11.96
C HIS A 38 -11.92 12.10 12.73
N GLU A 39 -11.93 12.19 14.05
CA GLU A 39 -10.90 11.65 14.92
C GLU A 39 -10.87 10.11 14.93
N GLU A 40 -12.05 9.49 14.99
CA GLU A 40 -12.20 8.03 14.97
C GLU A 40 -11.73 7.44 13.64
N LEU A 41 -12.00 8.11 12.52
CA LEU A 41 -11.55 7.70 11.19
C LEU A 41 -10.03 7.63 11.14
N TRP A 42 -9.35 8.65 11.66
CA TRP A 42 -7.89 8.68 11.73
C TRP A 42 -7.32 7.58 12.61
N LEU A 43 -7.90 7.37 13.80
CA LEU A 43 -7.47 6.29 14.70
C LEU A 43 -7.67 4.91 14.07
N GLU A 44 -8.80 4.69 13.40
CA GLU A 44 -9.09 3.43 12.73
C GLU A 44 -8.10 3.18 11.58
N CYS A 45 -7.89 4.18 10.71
CA CYS A 45 -6.92 4.09 9.63
C CYS A 45 -5.49 3.85 10.16
N ALA A 46 -5.08 4.56 11.24
CA ALA A 46 -3.79 4.36 11.87
C ALA A 46 -3.62 2.96 12.46
N GLN A 47 -4.67 2.41 13.07
CA GLN A 47 -4.67 1.05 13.61
C GLN A 47 -4.56 0.00 12.48
N LYS A 48 -5.31 0.16 11.38
CA LYS A 48 -5.19 -0.74 10.22
C LYS A 48 -3.82 -0.64 9.56
N LEU A 49 -3.31 0.57 9.38
CA LEU A 49 -1.97 0.81 8.85
C LEU A 49 -0.91 0.16 9.73
N THR A 50 -1.04 0.25 11.06
CA THR A 50 -0.13 -0.42 12.01
C THR A 50 -0.09 -1.93 11.79
N THR A 51 -1.24 -2.58 11.61
CA THR A 51 -1.31 -4.02 11.32
C THR A 51 -0.64 -4.36 10.00
N VAL A 52 -0.86 -3.55 8.95
CA VAL A 52 -0.22 -3.73 7.64
C VAL A 52 1.29 -3.58 7.74
N ILE A 53 1.76 -2.61 8.51
CA ILE A 53 3.18 -2.36 8.76
C ILE A 53 3.85 -3.55 9.43
N GLN A 54 3.23 -4.15 10.44
CA GLN A 54 3.77 -5.36 11.08
C GLN A 54 3.98 -6.47 10.05
N GLN A 55 3.02 -6.65 9.14
CA GLN A 55 3.13 -7.61 8.05
C GLN A 55 4.20 -7.21 7.03
N ILE A 56 4.42 -5.91 6.79
CA ILE A 56 5.51 -5.40 5.94
C ILE A 56 6.88 -5.67 6.57
N ILE A 57 7.01 -5.54 7.89
CA ILE A 57 8.24 -5.88 8.62
C ILE A 57 8.55 -7.37 8.47
N GLU A 58 7.55 -8.24 8.65
CA GLU A 58 7.73 -9.68 8.42
C GLU A 58 8.06 -9.99 6.95
N PHE A 59 7.41 -9.32 6.01
CA PHE A 59 7.76 -9.41 4.58
C PHE A 59 9.22 -9.01 4.33
N ALA A 60 9.68 -7.89 4.87
CA ALA A 60 11.05 -7.40 4.68
C ALA A 60 12.08 -8.42 5.19
N LYS A 61 11.83 -9.04 6.35
CA LYS A 61 12.70 -10.11 6.89
C LYS A 61 12.83 -11.32 5.95
N MET A 62 11.79 -11.60 5.15
CA MET A 62 11.79 -12.68 4.17
C MET A 62 12.48 -12.31 2.85
N VAL A 63 12.73 -11.03 2.58
CA VAL A 63 13.43 -10.60 1.36
C VAL A 63 14.90 -11.09 1.42
N PRO A 64 15.37 -11.91 0.45
CA PRO A 64 16.72 -12.46 0.49
C PRO A 64 17.80 -11.39 0.62
N GLY A 65 18.60 -11.49 1.68
CA GLY A 65 19.70 -10.56 1.97
C GLY A 65 19.33 -9.35 2.81
N PHE A 66 18.04 -9.03 3.01
CA PHE A 66 17.63 -7.87 3.81
C PHE A 66 18.16 -7.94 5.25
N MET A 67 18.02 -9.09 5.91
CA MET A 67 18.51 -9.32 7.28
C MET A 67 20.04 -9.28 7.42
N LYS A 68 20.79 -9.23 6.30
CA LYS A 68 22.25 -9.07 6.30
C LYS A 68 22.70 -7.61 6.29
N LEU A 69 21.79 -6.68 6.02
CA LEU A 69 22.05 -5.24 6.12
C LEU A 69 22.24 -4.83 7.58
N SER A 70 22.87 -3.67 7.82
CA SER A 70 22.96 -3.10 9.17
C SER A 70 21.57 -2.83 9.74
N GLN A 71 21.39 -2.94 11.05
CA GLN A 71 20.08 -2.63 11.67
C GLN A 71 19.66 -1.18 11.40
N ASP A 72 20.59 -0.23 11.42
CA ASP A 72 20.34 1.17 11.06
C ASP A 72 19.75 1.28 9.64
N ASP A 73 20.34 0.62 8.65
CA ASP A 73 19.85 0.64 7.27
C ASP A 73 18.48 -0.05 7.15
N GLN A 74 18.27 -1.17 7.84
CA GLN A 74 16.97 -1.86 7.86
C GLN A 74 15.88 -0.93 8.40
N ILE A 75 16.15 -0.18 9.48
CA ILE A 75 15.23 0.79 10.07
C ILE A 75 14.96 1.93 9.10
N VAL A 76 15.99 2.50 8.45
CA VAL A 76 15.82 3.59 7.48
C VAL A 76 14.95 3.16 6.30
N LEU A 77 15.20 1.97 5.73
CA LEU A 77 14.42 1.43 4.61
C LEU A 77 12.96 1.19 5.01
N LEU A 78 12.71 0.63 6.20
CA LEU A 78 11.35 0.39 6.70
C LEU A 78 10.61 1.68 7.02
N LYS A 79 11.26 2.64 7.69
CA LYS A 79 10.68 3.96 7.98
C LYS A 79 10.26 4.66 6.69
N ALA A 80 11.14 4.69 5.69
CA ALA A 80 10.85 5.39 4.45
C ALA A 80 9.89 4.64 3.51
N GLY A 81 9.91 3.30 3.51
CA GLY A 81 9.12 2.49 2.56
C GLY A 81 7.77 1.98 3.09
N SER A 82 7.51 2.04 4.40
CA SER A 82 6.35 1.38 5.01
C SER A 82 5.00 1.87 4.46
N PHE A 83 4.81 3.18 4.32
CA PHE A 83 3.59 3.73 3.73
C PHE A 83 3.45 3.38 2.25
N GLU A 84 4.55 3.44 1.49
CA GLU A 84 4.58 3.09 0.06
C GLU A 84 4.15 1.64 -0.15
N LEU A 85 4.69 0.72 0.65
CA LEU A 85 4.33 -0.69 0.61
C LEU A 85 2.89 -0.94 1.08
N ALA A 86 2.37 -0.15 2.02
CA ALA A 86 0.97 -0.23 2.42
C ALA A 86 0.03 0.15 1.27
N VAL A 87 0.35 1.20 0.52
CA VAL A 87 -0.40 1.61 -0.68
C VAL A 87 -0.31 0.55 -1.78
N LEU A 88 0.88 -0.03 -2.02
CA LEU A 88 1.02 -1.16 -2.95
C LEU A 88 0.16 -2.36 -2.53
N ARG A 89 0.15 -2.67 -1.23
CA ARG A 89 -0.67 -3.77 -0.70
C ARG A 89 -2.16 -3.51 -0.87
N MET A 90 -2.61 -2.26 -0.72
CA MET A 90 -4.00 -1.86 -0.91
C MET A 90 -4.53 -2.22 -2.31
N SER A 91 -3.69 -2.21 -3.36
CA SER A 91 -4.12 -2.56 -4.72
C SER A 91 -4.65 -4.01 -4.84
N ARG A 92 -4.26 -4.91 -3.92
CA ARG A 92 -4.77 -6.29 -3.86
C ARG A 92 -6.23 -6.38 -3.44
N TYR A 93 -6.70 -5.36 -2.74
CA TYR A 93 -8.03 -5.25 -2.18
C TYR A 93 -8.92 -4.32 -3.01
N PHE A 94 -8.41 -3.81 -4.14
CA PHE A 94 -9.14 -2.87 -4.99
C PHE A 94 -10.01 -3.61 -6.00
N ASP A 95 -11.32 -3.32 -6.00
CA ASP A 95 -12.25 -3.77 -7.03
C ASP A 95 -12.36 -2.71 -8.14
N LEU A 96 -11.82 -3.04 -9.32
CA LEU A 96 -11.82 -2.15 -10.48
C LEU A 96 -13.21 -1.87 -11.05
N SER A 97 -14.19 -2.75 -10.82
CA SER A 97 -15.55 -2.61 -11.35
C SER A 97 -16.40 -1.67 -10.51
N GLN A 98 -16.22 -1.71 -9.18
CA GLN A 98 -16.94 -0.85 -8.23
C GLN A 98 -16.16 0.41 -7.85
N ASN A 99 -14.87 0.49 -8.23
CA ASN A 99 -13.97 1.57 -7.81
C ASN A 99 -13.93 1.72 -6.27
N CYS A 100 -13.88 0.57 -5.58
CA CYS A 100 -13.93 0.44 -4.14
C CYS A 100 -12.77 -0.41 -3.63
N VAL A 101 -12.44 -0.30 -2.35
CA VAL A 101 -11.45 -1.13 -1.67
C VAL A 101 -12.13 -1.98 -0.62
N LEU A 102 -11.80 -3.26 -0.56
CA LEU A 102 -12.18 -4.13 0.55
C LEU A 102 -11.45 -3.67 1.82
N TYR A 103 -12.19 -3.02 2.70
CA TYR A 103 -11.71 -2.49 3.97
C TYR A 103 -12.41 -3.22 5.11
N ALA A 104 -11.64 -3.98 5.89
CA ALA A 104 -12.17 -5.02 6.77
C ALA A 104 -13.04 -6.02 5.97
N ASP A 105 -14.35 -6.01 6.18
CA ASP A 105 -15.31 -6.90 5.51
C ASP A 105 -16.31 -6.12 4.64
N THR A 106 -16.01 -4.86 4.34
CA THR A 106 -16.89 -3.97 3.58
C THR A 106 -16.15 -3.36 2.40
N MET A 107 -16.81 -3.34 1.25
CA MET A 107 -16.30 -2.64 0.06
C MET A 107 -16.60 -1.15 0.21
N LEU A 108 -15.56 -0.34 0.36
CA LEU A 108 -15.69 1.10 0.59
C LEU A 108 -15.16 1.91 -0.62
N PRO A 109 -15.97 2.84 -1.16
CA PRO A 109 -15.50 3.84 -2.12
C PRO A 109 -14.63 4.90 -1.44
N GLN A 110 -13.88 5.67 -2.23
CA GLN A 110 -12.95 6.68 -1.70
C GLN A 110 -13.63 7.79 -0.88
N ASP A 111 -14.87 8.14 -1.22
CA ASP A 111 -15.66 9.19 -0.57
C ASP A 111 -16.06 8.85 0.87
N ALA A 112 -16.06 7.56 1.22
CA ALA A 112 -16.20 7.09 2.59
C ALA A 112 -15.07 7.64 3.49
N PHE A 113 -13.88 7.85 2.93
CA PHE A 113 -12.70 8.35 3.66
C PHE A 113 -12.50 9.87 3.55
N PHE A 114 -13.41 10.59 2.87
CA PHE A 114 -13.28 12.04 2.72
C PHE A 114 -13.67 12.78 4.00
N THR A 115 -12.85 13.77 4.34
CA THR A 115 -13.04 14.64 5.50
C THR A 115 -13.24 16.08 5.03
N THR A 116 -13.48 17.00 5.97
CA THR A 116 -13.54 18.43 5.67
C THR A 116 -12.17 19.02 5.31
N GLU A 117 -11.08 18.32 5.63
CA GLU A 117 -9.71 18.77 5.40
C GLU A 117 -9.26 18.45 3.96
N THR A 118 -8.89 19.50 3.23
CA THR A 118 -8.50 19.37 1.82
C THR A 118 -7.23 18.53 1.62
N ALA A 119 -6.29 18.59 2.58
CA ALA A 119 -5.05 17.81 2.51
C ALA A 119 -5.31 16.30 2.63
N GLU A 120 -6.22 15.92 3.52
CA GLU A 120 -6.61 14.52 3.76
C GLU A 120 -7.40 13.97 2.56
N THR A 121 -8.38 14.73 2.07
CA THR A 121 -9.14 14.36 0.86
C THR A 121 -8.22 14.18 -0.34
N LYS A 122 -7.25 15.09 -0.55
CA LYS A 122 -6.26 14.96 -1.62
C LYS A 122 -5.41 13.70 -1.46
N LEU A 123 -4.95 13.39 -0.25
CA LEU A 123 -4.20 12.17 0.04
C LEU A 123 -5.02 10.93 -0.35
N VAL A 124 -6.27 10.84 0.13
CA VAL A 124 -7.17 9.70 -0.17
C VAL A 124 -7.33 9.53 -1.67
N MET A 125 -7.66 10.61 -2.40
CA MET A 125 -7.81 10.55 -3.86
C MET A 125 -6.56 10.03 -4.55
N CYS A 126 -5.38 10.55 -4.19
CA CYS A 126 -4.13 10.11 -4.81
C CYS A 126 -3.78 8.64 -4.45
N VAL A 127 -4.07 8.19 -3.23
CA VAL A 127 -3.88 6.79 -2.81
C VAL A 127 -4.79 5.85 -3.61
N PHE A 128 -6.07 6.18 -3.75
CA PHE A 128 -7.03 5.38 -4.53
C PHE A 128 -6.65 5.33 -6.01
N GLU A 129 -6.31 6.48 -6.61
CA GLU A 129 -5.86 6.58 -8.00
C GLU A 129 -4.61 5.70 -8.24
N PHE A 130 -3.64 5.78 -7.32
CA PHE A 130 -2.43 4.98 -7.42
C PHE A 130 -2.72 3.48 -7.29
N ALA A 131 -3.47 3.07 -6.26
CA ALA A 131 -3.81 1.67 -6.00
C ALA A 131 -4.58 1.06 -7.18
N LYS A 132 -5.55 1.81 -7.73
CA LYS A 132 -6.26 1.45 -8.96
C LYS A 132 -5.29 1.23 -10.12
N SER A 133 -4.37 2.16 -10.35
CA SER A 133 -3.41 2.06 -11.46
C SER A 133 -2.47 0.85 -11.34
N ILE A 134 -2.20 0.36 -10.12
CA ILE A 134 -1.46 -0.89 -9.90
C ILE A 134 -2.36 -2.11 -10.11
N ALA A 135 -3.60 -2.07 -9.63
CA ALA A 135 -4.57 -3.15 -9.83
C ALA A 135 -4.87 -3.40 -11.33
N GLU A 136 -4.88 -2.35 -12.15
CA GLU A 136 -5.05 -2.42 -13.61
C GLU A 136 -3.92 -3.19 -14.32
N LEU A 137 -2.72 -3.25 -13.73
CA LEU A 137 -1.60 -4.06 -14.24
C LEU A 137 -1.82 -5.56 -14.01
N LYS A 138 -2.81 -5.95 -13.18
CA LYS A 138 -3.20 -7.35 -12.91
C LYS A 138 -2.04 -8.24 -12.44
N LEU A 139 -1.08 -7.64 -11.73
CA LEU A 139 0.11 -8.33 -11.22
C LEU A 139 -0.26 -9.55 -10.38
N THR A 140 0.50 -10.63 -10.55
CA THR A 140 0.43 -11.80 -9.66
C THR A 140 0.96 -11.46 -8.26
N GLU A 141 0.72 -12.34 -7.29
CA GLU A 141 1.24 -12.13 -5.93
C GLU A 141 2.77 -12.09 -5.90
N THR A 142 3.43 -12.93 -6.70
CA THR A 142 4.89 -12.96 -6.84
C THR A 142 5.41 -11.67 -7.45
N GLU A 143 4.78 -11.15 -8.50
CA GLU A 143 5.18 -9.91 -9.16
C GLU A 143 5.03 -8.70 -8.24
N LEU A 144 3.90 -8.60 -7.52
CA LEU A 144 3.70 -7.52 -6.56
C LEU A 144 4.69 -7.62 -5.39
N ALA A 145 5.01 -8.82 -4.91
CA ALA A 145 6.01 -9.03 -3.87
C ALA A 145 7.40 -8.58 -4.34
N LEU A 146 7.82 -8.96 -5.55
CA LEU A 146 9.10 -8.55 -6.13
C LEU A 146 9.16 -7.04 -6.34
N TYR A 147 8.07 -6.41 -6.78
CA TYR A 147 7.99 -4.96 -6.90
C TYR A 147 8.05 -4.25 -5.55
N SER A 148 7.32 -4.75 -4.55
CA SER A 148 7.36 -4.24 -3.18
C SER A 148 8.78 -4.32 -2.59
N ALA A 149 9.52 -5.40 -2.88
CA ALA A 149 10.91 -5.54 -2.50
C ALA A 149 11.83 -4.55 -3.24
N CYS A 150 11.58 -4.24 -4.52
CA CYS A 150 12.30 -3.18 -5.24
C CYS A 150 12.08 -1.82 -4.59
N VAL A 151 10.84 -1.47 -4.24
CA VAL A 151 10.50 -0.20 -3.57
C VAL A 151 11.14 -0.12 -2.19
N LEU A 152 11.10 -1.20 -1.41
CA LEU A 152 11.75 -1.29 -0.10
C LEU A 152 13.27 -1.08 -0.21
N LEU A 153 13.94 -1.74 -1.15
CA LEU A 153 15.40 -1.70 -1.34
C LEU A 153 15.85 -0.51 -2.19
N SER A 154 15.32 0.68 -1.90
CA SER A 154 15.74 1.89 -2.62
C SER A 154 16.98 2.49 -1.97
N ALA A 155 18.09 2.57 -2.69
CA ALA A 155 19.36 3.08 -2.16
C ALA A 155 19.42 4.62 -2.09
N ASP A 156 18.38 5.32 -2.53
CA ASP A 156 18.28 6.78 -2.55
C ASP A 156 17.71 7.37 -1.24
N ARG A 157 17.43 6.54 -0.23
CA ARG A 157 16.89 7.02 1.05
C ARG A 157 17.95 7.79 1.85
N PRO A 158 17.60 8.98 2.39
CA PRO A 158 18.48 9.70 3.30
C PRO A 158 18.83 8.87 4.55
N GLY A 159 20.10 8.93 4.98
CA GLY A 159 20.57 8.25 6.20
C GLY A 159 21.12 6.84 5.98
N LEU A 160 21.04 6.29 4.77
CA LEU A 160 21.63 4.98 4.46
C LEU A 160 23.16 5.02 4.45
N LYS A 161 23.77 3.98 5.02
CA LYS A 161 25.22 3.77 5.09
C LYS A 161 25.66 2.68 4.10
N GLY A 162 24.90 1.58 4.00
CA GLY A 162 25.22 0.41 3.18
C GLY A 162 24.85 0.49 1.69
N LEU A 163 25.05 1.65 1.03
CA LEU A 163 24.53 1.93 -0.32
C LEU A 163 24.87 0.87 -1.38
N ALA A 164 26.11 0.38 -1.39
CA ALA A 164 26.57 -0.60 -2.36
C ALA A 164 25.85 -1.95 -2.22
N GLU A 165 25.69 -2.42 -0.97
CA GLU A 165 25.02 -3.70 -0.69
C GLU A 165 23.52 -3.60 -0.97
N ILE A 166 22.88 -2.50 -0.57
CA ILE A 166 21.46 -2.23 -0.85
C ILE A 166 21.22 -2.18 -2.37
N SER A 167 22.08 -1.48 -3.11
CA SER A 167 21.99 -1.40 -4.57
C SER A 167 22.15 -2.77 -5.23
N ARG A 168 23.09 -3.60 -4.72
CA ARG A 168 23.30 -4.97 -5.21
C ARG A 168 22.07 -5.85 -4.98
N LEU A 169 21.45 -5.77 -3.80
CA LEU A 169 20.20 -6.48 -3.50
C LEU A 169 19.05 -5.99 -4.38
N SER A 170 18.87 -4.68 -4.49
CA SER A 170 17.84 -4.04 -5.32
C SER A 170 17.94 -4.49 -6.79
N GLN A 171 19.15 -4.49 -7.36
CA GLN A 171 19.37 -4.98 -8.71
C GLN A 171 19.07 -6.49 -8.87
N ALA A 172 19.37 -7.30 -7.86
CA ALA A 172 19.04 -8.72 -7.89
C ALA A 172 17.52 -8.96 -7.89
N VAL A 173 16.78 -8.24 -7.04
CA VAL A 173 15.32 -8.28 -7.00
C VAL A 173 14.73 -7.77 -8.31
N LEU A 174 15.25 -6.67 -8.87
CA LEU A 174 14.78 -6.13 -10.15
C LEU A 174 14.98 -7.12 -11.31
N ARG A 175 16.11 -7.85 -11.34
CA ARG A 175 16.31 -8.92 -12.33
C ARG A 175 15.29 -10.04 -12.17
N ALA A 176 14.99 -10.45 -10.93
CA ALA A 176 13.96 -11.46 -10.67
C ALA A 176 12.57 -10.96 -11.08
N LEU A 177 12.23 -9.69 -10.80
CA LEU A 177 10.98 -9.07 -11.23
C LEU A 177 10.83 -9.09 -12.75
N ARG A 178 11.87 -8.70 -13.50
CA ARG A 178 11.84 -8.73 -14.96
C ARG A 178 11.62 -10.14 -15.50
N LEU A 179 12.35 -11.12 -14.97
CA LEU A 179 12.20 -12.51 -15.39
C LEU A 179 10.79 -13.05 -15.12
N GLU A 180 10.18 -12.70 -13.99
CA GLU A 180 8.82 -13.14 -13.68
C GLU A 180 7.77 -12.44 -14.56
N LEU A 181 7.94 -11.12 -14.80
CA LEU A 181 7.08 -10.35 -15.69
C LEU A 181 7.15 -10.85 -17.14
N GLU A 182 8.32 -11.26 -17.64
CA GLU A 182 8.48 -11.83 -18.98
C GLU A 182 7.64 -13.10 -19.20
N ARG A 183 7.23 -13.80 -18.12
CA ARG A 183 6.41 -15.02 -18.20
C ARG A 183 4.93 -14.72 -18.34
N ASN A 184 4.45 -13.63 -17.73
CA ASN A 184 3.02 -13.30 -17.63
C ASN A 184 2.61 -12.08 -18.46
N HIS A 185 3.55 -11.19 -18.78
CA HIS A 185 3.35 -9.89 -19.45
C HIS A 185 4.27 -9.73 -20.66
N ILE A 186 4.20 -10.69 -21.58
CA ILE A 186 5.10 -10.81 -22.74
C ILE A 186 5.02 -9.60 -23.68
N LEU A 187 3.83 -9.00 -23.80
CA LEU A 187 3.58 -7.89 -24.72
C LEU A 187 3.71 -6.54 -24.00
N PRO A 188 4.35 -5.53 -24.62
CA PRO A 188 4.37 -4.16 -24.10
C PRO A 188 2.96 -3.58 -23.91
N ILE A 189 2.82 -2.65 -22.96
CA ILE A 189 1.57 -1.93 -22.73
C ILE A 189 1.29 -0.95 -23.88
N LYS A 190 2.35 -0.24 -24.32
CA LYS A 190 2.25 0.77 -25.39
C LYS A 190 3.62 1.01 -26.02
N GLY A 191 3.73 0.82 -27.34
CA GLY A 191 5.02 0.92 -28.02
C GLY A 191 6.01 -0.09 -27.42
N ASP A 192 7.19 0.39 -27.01
CA ASP A 192 8.22 -0.43 -26.35
C ASP A 192 8.13 -0.40 -24.80
N VAL A 193 7.12 0.26 -24.23
CA VAL A 193 6.97 0.38 -22.77
C VAL A 193 6.46 -0.93 -22.17
N THR A 194 7.30 -1.59 -21.39
CA THR A 194 6.96 -2.83 -20.69
C THR A 194 6.16 -2.57 -19.41
N VAL A 195 5.54 -3.62 -18.85
CA VAL A 195 4.93 -3.56 -17.51
C VAL A 195 5.97 -3.18 -16.45
N CYS A 196 7.21 -3.66 -16.57
CA CYS A 196 8.30 -3.30 -15.66
C CYS A 196 8.58 -1.79 -15.69
N ASP A 197 8.68 -1.19 -16.88
CA ASP A 197 8.92 0.26 -17.02
C ASP A 197 7.75 1.09 -16.44
N ALA A 198 6.52 0.65 -16.70
CA ALA A 198 5.33 1.27 -16.12
C ALA A 198 5.29 1.19 -14.60
N MET A 199 5.78 0.09 -14.00
CA MET A 199 5.88 -0.04 -12.55
C MET A 199 6.99 0.86 -11.99
N LEU A 200 8.20 0.82 -12.56
CA LEU A 200 9.33 1.61 -12.06
C LEU A 200 9.06 3.13 -12.15
N SER A 201 8.39 3.57 -13.20
CA SER A 201 7.99 4.99 -13.36
C SER A 201 6.97 5.48 -12.32
N LYS A 202 6.33 4.57 -11.56
CA LYS A 202 5.40 4.90 -10.48
C LYS A 202 6.09 5.10 -9.11
N ILE A 203 7.36 4.72 -8.97
CA ILE A 203 8.09 4.87 -7.69
C ILE A 203 8.14 6.33 -7.20
N PRO A 204 8.40 7.35 -8.04
CA PRO A 204 8.34 8.74 -7.61
C PRO A 204 6.97 9.14 -7.03
N THR A 205 5.88 8.65 -7.61
CA THR A 205 4.53 8.92 -7.09
C THR A 205 4.31 8.29 -5.71
N LEU A 206 4.88 7.12 -5.41
CA LEU A 206 4.86 6.55 -4.05
C LEU A 206 5.57 7.47 -3.03
N ARG A 207 6.67 8.12 -3.44
CA ARG A 207 7.37 9.10 -2.61
C ARG A 207 6.50 10.30 -2.31
N GLU A 208 5.82 10.81 -3.34
CA GLU A 208 4.86 11.91 -3.20
C GLU A 208 3.70 11.56 -2.26
N LEU A 209 3.15 10.35 -2.38
CA LEU A 209 2.10 9.87 -1.46
C LEU A 209 2.56 9.82 -0.01
N SER A 210 3.79 9.36 0.24
CA SER A 210 4.36 9.36 1.59
C SER A 210 4.53 10.76 2.15
N MET A 211 4.92 11.73 1.32
CA MET A 211 5.00 13.14 1.74
C MET A 211 3.60 13.73 2.05
N LEU A 212 2.59 13.43 1.22
CA LEU A 212 1.21 13.84 1.47
C LEU A 212 0.67 13.24 2.76
N HIS A 213 0.98 11.98 3.05
CA HIS A 213 0.62 11.32 4.30
C HIS A 213 1.23 12.04 5.51
N MET A 214 2.53 12.34 5.45
CA MET A 214 3.20 13.04 6.56
C MET A 214 2.66 14.47 6.77
N ASP A 215 2.34 15.22 5.70
CA ASP A 215 1.72 16.55 5.81
C ASP A 215 0.32 16.49 6.42
N ALA A 216 -0.52 15.56 5.95
CA ALA A 216 -1.86 15.35 6.50
C ALA A 216 -1.82 14.93 7.97
N LEU A 217 -0.96 13.97 8.32
CA LEU A 217 -0.77 13.51 9.70
C LEU A 217 -0.28 14.62 10.62
N ALA A 218 0.67 15.44 10.15
CA ALA A 218 1.20 16.56 10.92
C ALA A 218 0.14 17.64 11.17
N LYS A 219 -0.73 17.92 10.18
CA LYS A 219 -1.87 18.84 10.35
C LYS A 219 -2.88 18.28 11.35
N PHE A 220 -3.28 17.02 11.19
CA PHE A 220 -4.22 16.37 12.09
C PHE A 220 -3.73 16.37 13.53
N LYS A 221 -2.49 15.93 13.79
CA LYS A 221 -1.92 15.92 15.15
C LYS A 221 -1.86 17.31 15.81
N ARG A 222 -1.72 18.39 15.02
CA ARG A 222 -1.77 19.76 15.57
C ARG A 222 -3.16 20.17 16.00
N SER A 223 -4.20 19.73 15.30
CA SER A 223 -5.60 20.00 15.68
C SER A 223 -6.08 19.09 16.81
N THR A 224 -5.49 17.90 16.97
CA THR A 224 -5.95 16.87 17.93
C THR A 224 -4.81 16.36 18.82
N PRO A 225 -4.13 17.23 19.60
CA PRO A 225 -2.92 16.86 20.36
C PRO A 225 -3.17 15.86 21.50
N HIS A 226 -4.44 15.63 21.85
CA HIS A 226 -4.86 14.71 22.90
C HIS A 226 -5.02 13.26 22.40
N LEU A 227 -5.02 13.04 21.08
CA LEU A 227 -5.20 11.72 20.51
C LEU A 227 -3.89 10.92 20.50
N GLU A 228 -3.98 9.70 21.01
CA GLU A 228 -2.85 8.78 21.10
C GLU A 228 -2.86 7.77 19.96
N PHE A 229 -1.85 7.84 19.10
CA PHE A 229 -1.64 6.90 18.00
C PHE A 229 -0.93 5.62 18.49
N PRO A 230 -1.11 4.47 17.78
CA PRO A 230 -0.39 3.24 18.10
C PRO A 230 1.14 3.45 18.15
N ALA A 231 1.82 2.80 19.09
CA ALA A 231 3.26 3.03 19.33
C ALA A 231 4.13 2.83 18.08
N LEU A 232 3.90 1.76 17.31
CA LEU A 232 4.64 1.48 16.09
C LEU A 232 4.34 2.51 14.98
N HIS A 233 3.09 2.97 14.87
CA HIS A 233 2.73 4.06 13.95
C HIS A 233 3.47 5.34 14.33
N LYS A 234 3.53 5.65 15.64
CA LYS A 234 4.29 6.80 16.14
C LYS A 234 5.77 6.67 15.80
N GLU A 235 6.39 5.50 15.97
CA GLU A 235 7.82 5.29 15.68
C GLU A 235 8.19 5.43 14.19
N LEU A 236 7.33 4.96 13.29
CA LEU A 236 7.58 5.01 11.85
C LEU A 236 7.22 6.35 11.22
N PHE A 237 6.12 6.96 11.68
CA PHE A 237 5.63 8.25 11.20
C PHE A 237 5.79 9.34 12.24
N SER A 238 6.85 9.21 13.04
CA SER A 238 7.31 10.26 13.93
C SER A 238 7.54 11.48 13.06
N VAL A 239 6.90 12.59 13.38
CA VAL A 239 7.27 13.89 12.80
C VAL A 239 8.57 14.40 13.47
N ASP A 240 8.94 13.76 14.59
CA ASP A 240 10.15 13.90 15.40
C ASP A 240 11.41 14.10 14.54
N SER A 241 12.25 15.10 14.77
CA SER A 241 12.32 16.09 15.86
C SER A 241 13.05 17.34 15.36
#